data_AF-A0A843HQA2-F1
#
_entry.id   AF-A0A843HQA2-F1
#
_cell.length_a   1.000
_cell.length_b   1.000
_cell.length_c   1.000
_cell.angle_alpha   90.00
_cell.angle_beta   90.00
_cell.angle_gamma   90.00
#
_symmetry.space_group_name_H-M   'P 1'
#
loop_
_entity.id
_entity.type
_entity.pdbx_description
1 polymer ?
#
loop_
_entity_poly.entity_id
_entity_poly.type
_entity_poly.pdbx_seq_one_letter_code
_entity_poly.pdbx_strand_id
1 'polypeptide(L)' 'MIKYNKELIKSKTPVELGITYPSYWNILEDKEVTMKVLLRIANTLNISLKELIKYEKED' A
#
# COMPACT_ATOMS: atom_id res chain seq x y z
N MET A 1 2.02 9.68 10.99
CA MET A 1 1.79 9.61 9.52
C MET A 1 1.77 8.13 9.12
N ILE A 2 0.84 7.69 8.26
CA ILE A 2 0.83 6.28 7.81
C ILE A 2 2.01 6.06 6.87
N LYS A 3 2.88 5.10 7.17
CA LYS A 3 3.94 4.64 6.27
C LYS A 3 3.52 3.33 5.61
N TYR A 4 3.91 3.15 4.36
CA TYR A 4 3.63 1.91 3.63
C TYR A 4 4.92 1.14 3.35
N ASN A 5 4.82 -0.19 3.24
CA ASN A 5 5.92 -1.02 2.78
C ASN A 5 6.09 -0.88 1.25
N LYS A 6 6.76 0.20 0.83
CA LYS A 6 6.90 0.58 -0.59
C LYS A 6 7.67 -0.46 -1.41
N GLU A 7 8.54 -1.25 -0.79
CA GLU A 7 9.28 -2.32 -1.49
C GLU A 7 8.33 -3.42 -1.95
N LEU A 8 7.42 -3.88 -1.08
CA LEU A 8 6.39 -4.86 -1.43
C LEU A 8 5.46 -4.32 -2.52
N ILE A 9 5.10 -3.04 -2.46
CA ILE A 9 4.18 -2.41 -3.41
C ILE A 9 4.85 -2.23 -4.79
N LYS A 10 6.13 -1.83 -4.80
CA LYS A 10 6.93 -1.68 -6.04
C LYS A 10 7.26 -3.00 -6.73
N SER A 11 7.05 -4.14 -6.06
CA SER A 11 7.20 -5.46 -6.67
C SER A 11 6.15 -5.77 -7.75
N LYS A 12 5.08 -4.98 -7.83
CA LYS A 12 3.95 -5.15 -8.75
C LYS A 12 3.57 -3.85 -9.43
N THR A 13 3.02 -3.97 -10.64
CA THR A 13 2.42 -2.82 -11.34
C THR A 13 1.07 -2.44 -10.73
N PRO A 14 0.58 -1.19 -10.90
CA PRO A 14 -0.75 -0.79 -10.42
C PRO A 14 -1.89 -1.65 -10.97
N VAL A 15 -1.74 -2.13 -12.21
CA VAL A 15 -2.71 -3.00 -12.88
C VAL A 15 -2.76 -4.37 -12.20
N GLU A 16 -1.61 -4.98 -11.90
CA GLU A 16 -1.56 -6.25 -11.14
C GLU A 16 -2.16 -6.09 -9.75
N LEU A 17 -1.87 -4.97 -9.08
CA LEU A 17 -2.46 -4.60 -7.78
C LEU A 17 -3.96 -4.29 -7.87
N GLY A 18 -4.55 -4.21 -9.07
CA GLY A 18 -5.96 -3.91 -9.26
C GLY A 18 -6.36 -2.53 -8.73
N ILE A 19 -5.46 -1.56 -8.78
CA ILE A 19 -5.65 -0.17 -8.32
C ILE A 19 -5.33 0.82 -9.43
N THR A 20 -5.68 2.09 -9.24
CA THR A 20 -5.36 3.15 -10.21
C THR A 20 -3.93 3.66 -10.02
N TYR A 21 -3.34 4.21 -11.08
CA TYR A 21 -2.02 4.86 -11.01
C TYR A 21 -1.98 5.98 -9.96
N PRO A 22 -2.97 6.89 -9.84
CA PRO A 22 -2.98 7.88 -8.76
C PRO A 22 -2.93 7.27 -7.36
N SER A 23 -3.70 6.20 -7.10
CA SER A 23 -3.65 5.52 -5.80
C SER A 23 -2.29 4.89 -5.52
N TYR A 24 -1.65 4.32 -6.55
CA TYR A 24 -0.30 3.79 -6.45
C TYR A 24 0.73 4.88 -6.10
N TRP A 25 0.69 6.02 -6.79
CA TRP A 25 1.58 7.16 -6.50
C TRP A 25 1.35 7.75 -5.12
N ASN A 26 0.08 7.90 -4.70
CA ASN A 26 -0.24 8.37 -3.37
C ASN A 26 0.41 7.51 -2.29
N ILE A 27 0.37 6.18 -2.44
CA ILE A 27 1.04 5.25 -1.52
C ILE A 27 2.57 5.44 -1.54
N LEU A 28 3.16 5.60 -2.73
CA LEU A 28 4.61 5.82 -2.84
C LEU A 28 5.06 7.16 -2.25
N GLU A 29 4.16 8.14 -2.17
CA GLU A 29 4.39 9.46 -1.56
C GLU A 29 3.92 9.56 -0.11
N ASP A 30 3.53 8.44 0.52
CA ASP A 30 2.94 8.40 1.88
C ASP A 30 1.70 9.31 2.05
N LYS A 31 0.96 9.53 0.96
CA LYS A 31 -0.34 10.22 0.95
C LYS A 31 -1.48 9.28 1.35
N GLU A 32 -2.60 9.88 1.69
CA GLU A 32 -3.81 9.14 2.06
C GLU A 32 -4.41 8.39 0.86
N VAL A 33 -4.85 7.16 1.11
CA VAL A 33 -5.64 6.35 0.19
C VAL A 33 -6.76 5.65 0.94
N THR A 34 -7.81 5.28 0.22
CA THR A 34 -8.96 4.59 0.83
C THR A 34 -8.60 3.20 1.33
N MET A 35 -9.29 2.74 2.37
CA MET A 35 -9.14 1.37 2.90
C MET A 35 -9.35 0.29 1.82
N LYS A 36 -10.23 0.53 0.84
CA LYS A 36 -10.47 -0.39 -0.28
C LYS A 36 -9.22 -0.61 -1.13
N VAL A 37 -8.43 0.44 -1.38
CA VAL A 37 -7.16 0.36 -2.10
C VAL A 37 -6.17 -0.49 -1.31
N LEU A 38 -6.05 -0.25 -0.01
CA LEU A 38 -5.12 -1.00 0.85
C LEU A 38 -5.48 -2.49 0.93
N LEU A 39 -6.77 -2.82 1.09
CA LEU A 39 -7.24 -4.20 1.07
C LEU A 39 -6.97 -4.89 -0.27
N ARG A 40 -7.14 -4.18 -1.38
CA ARG A 40 -6.85 -4.71 -2.72
C ARG A 40 -5.38 -5.08 -2.87
N ILE A 41 -4.48 -4.20 -2.42
CA ILE A 41 -3.04 -4.42 -2.46
C ILE A 41 -2.66 -5.59 -1.55
N ALA A 42 -3.10 -5.59 -0.29
CA ALA A 42 -2.81 -6.65 0.67
C ALA A 42 -3.26 -8.02 0.15
N ASN A 43 -4.46 -8.10 -0.42
CA ASN A 43 -4.98 -9.33 -1.02
C ASN A 43 -4.17 -9.77 -2.25
N THR A 44 -3.77 -8.84 -3.11
CA THR A 44 -2.96 -9.16 -4.30
C THR A 44 -1.57 -9.67 -3.92
N LEU A 45 -0.97 -9.07 -2.89
CA LEU A 45 0.35 -9.44 -2.39
C LEU A 45 0.32 -10.66 -1.45
N ASN A 46 -0.87 -11.16 -1.11
CA ASN A 46 -1.08 -12.23 -0.14
C ASN A 46 -0.39 -11.95 1.22
N ILE A 47 -0.52 -10.71 1.71
CA ILE A 47 0.02 -10.25 3.00
C ILE A 47 -1.10 -9.66 3.86
N SER A 48 -0.85 -9.55 5.17
CA SER A 48 -1.78 -8.85 6.05
C SER A 48 -1.75 -7.34 5.85
N LEU A 49 -2.85 -6.66 6.18
CA LEU A 49 -2.92 -5.19 6.15
C LEU A 49 -1.87 -4.55 7.08
N LYS A 50 -1.52 -5.23 8.18
CA LYS A 50 -0.49 -4.81 9.14
C LYS A 50 0.92 -4.91 8.57
N GLU A 51 1.19 -5.84 7.65
CA GLU A 51 2.48 -5.91 6.94
C GLU A 51 2.58 -4.86 5.84
N LEU A 52 1.45 -4.55 5.19
CA LEU A 52 1.37 -3.50 4.19
C LEU A 52 1.57 -2.10 4.82
N ILE A 53 0.90 -1.86 5.96
CA ILE A 53 0.95 -0.60 6.70
C ILE A 53 2.04 -0.69 7.77
N LYS A 54 3.14 0.01 7.56
CA LYS A 54 4.16 0.18 8.59
C LYS A 54 3.65 1.23 9.57
N TYR A 55 3.14 0.78 10.71
CA TYR A 55 2.99 1.66 11.87
C TYR A 55 4.40 1.92 12.42
N GLU A 56 4.91 3.13 12.26
CA GLU A 56 6.04 3.57 13.07
C GLU A 56 5.54 3.60 14.51
N LYS A 57 6.10 2.76 15.38
CA LYS A 57 5.93 2.94 16.81
C LYS A 57 6.63 4.26 17.14
N GLU A 58 5.91 5.20 17.75
CA GLU A 58 6.51 6.28 18.53
C GLU A 58 7.42 5.60 19.57
N ASP A 59 8.73 5.76 19.40
CA ASP A 59 9.69 5.76 20.51
C ASP A 59 9.69 7.16 21.15
#